data_AF-A0A350X748-F1
#
_entry.id   AF-A0A350X748-F1
#
_cell.length_a   1.000
_cell.length_b   1.000
_cell.length_c   1.000
_cell.angle_alpha   90.00
_cell.angle_beta   90.00
_cell.angle_gamma   90.00
#
_symmetry.space_group_name_H-M   'P 1'
#
loop_
_entity.id
_entity.type
_entity.pdbx_description
1 polymer ?
#
loop_
_entity_poly.entity_id
_entity_poly.type
_entity_poly.pdbx_seq_one_letter_code
_entity_poly.pdbx_strand_id
1 'polypeptide(L)' 'MSNCPIHLSPREQAIAQLVAQGLPNKSIAAILNISHWTVATHLRRIFAKLSVTSRTEMIVKLHKQTGFL' A
#
# COMPACT_ATOMS: atom_id res chain seq x y z
N MET A 1 13.25 -18.26 -9.46
CA MET A 1 12.12 -17.91 -8.55
C MET A 1 11.41 -16.73 -9.19
N SER A 2 10.23 -16.97 -9.75
CA SER A 2 9.53 -16.05 -10.65
C SER A 2 9.10 -14.77 -9.93
N ASN A 3 9.67 -13.64 -10.32
CA ASN A 3 9.22 -12.32 -9.89
C ASN A 3 7.94 -11.99 -10.67
N CYS A 4 6.80 -12.58 -10.28
CA CYS A 4 5.51 -12.15 -10.82
C CYS A 4 5.26 -10.70 -10.37
N PRO A 5 5.06 -9.74 -11.28
CA PRO A 5 4.73 -8.37 -10.90
C PRO A 5 3.48 -8.41 -10.03
N ILE A 6 3.59 -7.91 -8.79
CA ILE A 6 2.46 -7.92 -7.87
C ILE A 6 1.45 -6.91 -8.40
N HIS A 7 0.42 -7.39 -9.10
CA HIS A 7 -0.61 -6.55 -9.70
C HIS A 7 -1.58 -6.06 -8.62
N LEU A 8 -1.22 -4.96 -7.98
CA LEU A 8 -2.16 -4.12 -7.25
C LEU A 8 -3.14 -3.48 -8.24
N SER A 9 -4.42 -3.42 -7.88
CA SER A 9 -5.41 -2.63 -8.62
C SER A 9 -5.06 -1.13 -8.58
N PRO A 10 -5.58 -0.30 -9.49
CA PRO A 10 -5.27 1.14 -9.49
C PRO A 10 -5.54 1.83 -8.13
N ARG A 11 -6.62 1.43 -7.45
CA ARG A 11 -6.94 1.96 -6.11
C ARG A 11 -5.94 1.50 -5.05
N GLU A 12 -5.53 0.24 -5.10
CA GLU A 12 -4.51 -0.30 -4.19
C GLU A 12 -3.13 0.32 -4.44
N GLN A 13 -2.77 0.61 -5.70
CA GLN A 13 -1.55 1.32 -6.05
C GLN A 13 -1.54 2.73 -5.46
N ALA A 14 -2.62 3.50 -5.64
CA ALA A 14 -2.74 4.85 -5.07
C ALA A 14 -2.59 4.83 -3.53
N ILE A 15 -3.24 3.88 -2.86
CA ILE A 15 -3.11 3.72 -1.41
C ILE A 15 -1.67 3.33 -1.03
N ALA A 16 -1.06 2.39 -1.75
CA ALA A 16 0.31 1.94 -1.48
C ALA A 16 1.34 3.07 -1.63
N GLN A 17 1.18 3.93 -2.64
CA GLN A 17 2.05 5.10 -2.84
C GLN A 17 1.95 6.08 -1.67
N LEU A 18 0.74 6.39 -1.21
CA LEU A 18 0.55 7.29 -0.07
C LEU A 18 1.07 6.67 1.24
N VAL A 19 1.00 5.34 1.38
CA VAL A 19 1.59 4.62 2.51
C VAL A 19 3.11 4.69 2.51
N ALA A 20 3.74 4.54 1.34
CA ALA A 20 5.18 4.67 1.16
C ALA A 20 5.68 6.07 1.54
N GLN A 21 4.87 7.11 1.33
CA GLN A 21 5.12 8.47 1.80
C GLN A 21 4.93 8.66 3.33
N GLY A 22 4.59 7.61 4.07
CA GLY A 22 4.40 7.67 5.52
C GLY A 22 3.01 8.16 5.97
N LEU A 23 2.06 8.37 5.05
CA LEU A 23 0.78 9.00 5.41
C LEU A 23 -0.16 8.05 6.19
N PRO A 24 -0.74 8.47 7.32
CA PRO A 24 -1.66 7.63 8.08
C PRO A 24 -2.99 7.46 7.35
N ASN A 25 -3.75 6.41 7.70
CA ASN A 25 -5.00 6.05 7.01
C ASN A 25 -6.03 7.20 6.96
N LYS A 26 -6.07 8.07 7.98
CA LYS A 26 -6.96 9.24 8.01
C LYS A 26 -6.58 10.28 6.93
N SER A 27 -5.30 10.54 6.75
CA SER A 27 -4.82 11.45 5.70
C SER A 27 -5.05 10.86 4.31
N ILE A 28 -4.77 9.56 4.14
CA ILE A 28 -5.05 8.84 2.88
C ILE A 28 -6.54 8.90 2.54
N ALA A 29 -7.40 8.68 3.53
CA ALA A 29 -8.85 8.76 3.40
C ALA A 29 -9.30 10.14 2.91
N ALA A 30 -8.76 11.21 3.50
CA ALA A 30 -9.04 12.57 3.08
C ALA A 30 -8.58 12.85 1.63
N ILE A 31 -7.37 12.44 1.26
CA ILE A 31 -6.81 12.63 -0.09
C ILE A 31 -7.64 11.88 -1.14
N LEU A 32 -8.06 10.65 -0.84
CA LEU A 32 -8.78 9.79 -1.78
C LEU A 32 -10.31 9.93 -1.72
N ASN A 33 -10.81 10.83 -0.86
CA ASN A 33 -12.22 11.06 -0.57
C ASN A 33 -13.00 9.75 -0.27
N ILE A 34 -12.47 8.94 0.65
CA ILE A 34 -13.08 7.68 1.11
C ILE A 34 -12.97 7.56 2.63
N SER A 35 -13.66 6.59 3.23
CA SER A 35 -13.53 6.33 4.67
C SER A 35 -12.17 5.72 5.03
N HIS A 36 -11.63 6.07 6.21
CA HIS A 36 -10.42 5.43 6.74
C HIS A 36 -10.59 3.92 6.96
N TRP A 37 -11.82 3.45 7.18
CA TRP A 37 -12.16 2.02 7.22
C TRP A 37 -12.02 1.35 5.85
N THR A 38 -12.38 2.06 4.78
CA THR A 38 -12.16 1.61 3.40
C THR A 38 -10.67 1.51 3.11
N VAL A 39 -9.87 2.49 3.53
CA VAL A 39 -8.40 2.43 3.44
C VAL A 39 -7.84 1.21 4.17
N ALA A 40 -8.30 0.95 5.41
CA ALA A 40 -7.87 -0.23 6.18
C ALA A 40 -8.21 -1.56 5.47
N THR A 41 -9.39 -1.64 4.86
CA THR A 41 -9.80 -2.81 4.06
C THR A 41 -8.86 -3.02 2.87
N HIS A 42 -8.55 -1.95 2.13
CA HIS A 42 -7.59 -2.04 1.03
C HIS A 42 -6.19 -2.43 1.51
N LEU A 43 -5.71 -1.87 2.63
CA LEU A 43 -4.42 -2.24 3.20
C LEU A 43 -4.33 -3.73 3.53
N ARG A 44 -5.38 -4.33 4.10
CA ARG A 44 -5.41 -5.77 4.35
C ARG A 44 -5.26 -6.60 3.08
N ARG A 45 -5.89 -6.18 1.98
CA ARG A 45 -5.75 -6.84 0.66
C ARG A 45 -4.35 -6.65 0.08
N ILE A 46 -3.79 -5.44 0.21
CA ILE A 46 -2.44 -5.13 -0.23
C ILE A 46 -1.41 -5.97 0.54
N PHE A 47 -1.55 -6.07 1.86
CA PHE A 47 -0.68 -6.91 2.70
C PHE A 47 -0.68 -8.36 2.25
N ALA A 48 -1.86 -8.93 1.98
CA ALA A 48 -1.97 -10.29 1.44
C ALA A 48 -1.28 -10.42 0.07
N LYS A 49 -1.52 -9.50 -0.86
CA LYS A 49 -0.90 -9.51 -2.20
C LYS A 49 0.62 -9.31 -2.17
N LEU A 50 1.11 -8.48 -1.26
CA LEU A 50 2.53 -8.22 -1.07
C LEU A 50 3.20 -9.25 -0.15
N SER A 51 2.45 -10.18 0.46
CA SER A 51 2.95 -11.13 1.45
C SER A 51 3.76 -10.44 2.57
N VAL A 52 3.16 -9.39 3.14
CA VAL A 52 3.71 -8.63 4.28
C VAL A 52 2.68 -8.60 5.40
N THR A 53 3.15 -8.47 6.64
CA THR A 53 2.31 -8.52 7.85
C THR A 53 2.16 -7.16 8.51
N SER A 54 3.03 -6.22 8.19
CA SER A 54 3.03 -4.89 8.80
C SER A 54 3.15 -3.77 7.78
N ARG A 55 2.74 -2.57 8.22
CA ARG A 55 2.91 -1.34 7.45
C ARG A 55 4.38 -1.07 7.17
N THR A 56 5.27 -1.29 8.14
CA THR A 56 6.71 -1.11 7.97
C THR A 56 7.28 -2.07 6.93
N GLU A 57 6.91 -3.36 7.00
CA GLU A 57 7.29 -4.34 5.98
C GLU A 57 6.80 -3.96 4.60
N MET A 58 5.56 -3.46 4.48
CA MET A 58 5.01 -2.95 3.23
C MET A 58 5.87 -1.80 2.68
N ILE A 59 6.19 -0.80 3.50
CA ILE A 59 7.03 0.36 3.10
C ILE A 59 8.39 -0.13 2.61
N VAL A 60 9.08 -0.96 3.40
CA VAL A 60 10.39 -1.53 3.05
C VAL A 60 10.31 -2.31 1.73
N LYS A 61 9.27 -3.11 1.53
CA LYS A 61 9.08 -3.90 0.30
C LYS A 61 8.82 -3.01 -0.91
N LEU A 62 8.01 -1.97 -0.77
CA LEU A 62 7.74 -1.00 -1.83
C LEU A 62 9.00 -0.23 -2.24
N HIS A 63 9.84 0.19 -1.28
CA HIS A 63 11.12 0.85 -1.58
C HIS A 63 12.11 -0.07 -2.31
N LYS A 64 12.09 -1.38 -2.00
CA LYS A 64 12.93 -2.37 -2.71
C LYS A 64 12.47 -2.65 -4.15
N GLN A 65 11.15 -2.60 -4.41
CA GLN A 65 10.58 -2.92 -5.72
C GLN A 65 10.44 -1.70 -6.64
N THR A 66 10.38 -0.52 -6.07
CA THR A 66 10.16 0.74 -6.76
C THR A 66 11.09 1.73 -6.09
N GLY A 67 12.05 2.32 -6.82
CA GLY A 67 13.07 3.22 -6.29
C GLY A 67 12.50 4.53 -5.71
N PHE A 68 11.66 4.42 -4.69
CA PHE A 68 11.29 5.47 -3.76
C PHE A 68 12.50 5.65 -2.83
N LEU A 69 13.47 6.44 -3.31
CA LEU A 69 14.66 7.02 -2.66
C LEU A 69 15.36 6.14 -1.59
#